data_AF-A0A7C1BVH5-F1
#
_entry.id   AF-A0A7C1BVH5-F1
#
_cell.length_a   1.000
_cell.length_b   1.000
_cell.length_c   1.000
_cell.angle_alpha   90.00
_cell.angle_beta   90.00
_cell.angle_gamma   90.00
#
_symmetry.space_group_name_H-M   'P 1'
#
loop_
_entity.id
_entity.type
_entity.pdbx_description
1 polymer ?
#
loop_
_entity_poly.entity_id
_entity_poly.type
_entity_poly.pdbx_seq_one_letter_code
_entity_poly.pdbx_strand_id
1 'polypeptide(L)'
;PIDKGIEYAEHIAEELRRRGIRAQAMHSKNIKAIEAFIAGEIDVLVGVATYYGVLVRGIDLPETIRYAIFVGIPRHKIALRLKEVKAQDVLRLLPIIRDVVKDDELRRKIEGYIARMRRLIRRAGGYVIERLNQILSGERKAETRGEKEFIEAYNILKELTNRKDIIDALKDHPEVSIIEEEGELYILIPDAPTYIQASGRTSRLFLGGISKGLSIVLVDDIKLLKGLERRLKWIMEDFSFTHLSEVDIDSVIGEIDHDRELISKLRAGEVPEEIRVGKKGLMELKTALLVVESPNKARTIARFFGRPSTREYGRLKVYEVNLGNYTLLITASGGHIYDLIQDLPFPGINHIYGVSLVSDKGVGLRFIPVYTTLKRCLDKGHQFALEVPEGEVIRCPSCGSTNIYDAVNAVEAVRDVAMEVDEILVGTDPDTEGEKIAFDLINVILPYNKSVKRVEFHEVTRRAIINAINNPRDINIDLVKAQLVRRIEDRWIGFSLSKQLQTEFWQQFCRNLEEILKQHRARGRTAAILRDLCSRYVSSY
;
A
#
# COMPACT_ATOMS: atom_id res chain seq x y z
N PRO A 1 -10.65 7.97 28.58
CA PRO A 1 -9.38 8.59 28.09
C PRO A 1 -8.23 8.33 29.09
N ILE A 2 -6.97 8.29 28.65
CA ILE A 2 -5.81 7.96 29.50
C ILE A 2 -5.65 8.97 30.65
N ASP A 3 -5.86 10.25 30.32
CA ASP A 3 -5.80 11.41 31.21
C ASP A 3 -6.81 11.36 32.37
N LYS A 4 -7.92 10.64 32.24
CA LYS A 4 -8.92 10.49 33.31
C LYS A 4 -8.58 9.38 34.32
N GLY A 5 -7.59 8.54 34.01
CA GLY A 5 -7.13 7.49 34.91
C GLY A 5 -8.14 6.37 35.20
N ILE A 6 -7.74 5.47 36.11
CA ILE A 6 -8.52 4.29 36.49
C ILE A 6 -9.67 4.64 37.46
N GLU A 7 -9.48 5.64 38.31
CA GLU A 7 -10.49 6.12 39.26
C GLU A 7 -11.78 6.55 38.55
N TYR A 8 -11.64 7.21 37.39
CA TYR A 8 -12.80 7.56 36.57
C TYR A 8 -13.50 6.32 35.98
N ALA A 9 -12.74 5.27 35.63
CA ALA A 9 -13.34 4.02 35.16
C ALA A 9 -14.10 3.28 36.28
N GLU A 10 -13.58 3.31 37.51
CA GLU A 10 -14.28 2.80 38.70
C GLU A 10 -15.57 3.57 38.96
N HIS A 11 -15.51 4.90 38.93
CA HIS A 11 -16.68 5.77 39.08
C HIS A 11 -17.77 5.45 38.05
N ILE A 12 -17.40 5.27 36.77
CA ILE A 12 -18.35 4.89 35.72
C ILE A 12 -18.95 3.50 35.97
N ALA A 13 -18.14 2.51 36.38
CA ALA A 13 -18.65 1.18 36.71
C ALA A 13 -19.61 1.19 37.91
N GLU A 14 -19.35 2.02 38.93
CA GLU A 14 -20.26 2.24 40.05
C GLU A 14 -21.58 2.88 39.64
N GLU A 15 -21.54 3.92 38.81
CA GLU A 15 -22.74 4.60 38.33
C GLU A 15 -23.62 3.65 37.49
N LEU A 16 -23.00 2.80 36.66
CA LEU A 16 -23.72 1.76 35.92
C LEU A 16 -24.38 0.73 36.86
N ARG A 17 -23.66 0.27 37.89
CA ARG A 17 -24.22 -0.64 38.90
C ARG A 17 -25.37 -0.04 39.67
N ARG A 18 -25.30 1.24 40.04
CA ARG A 18 -26.41 1.97 40.69
C ARG A 18 -27.67 2.01 39.82
N ARG A 19 -27.51 1.97 38.51
CA ARG A 19 -28.61 1.92 37.52
C ARG A 19 -29.02 0.50 37.14
N GLY A 20 -28.52 -0.52 37.84
CA GLY A 20 -28.88 -1.92 37.63
C GLY A 20 -28.10 -2.64 36.53
N ILE A 21 -27.05 -2.03 35.95
CA ILE A 21 -26.21 -2.67 34.93
C ILE A 21 -25.04 -3.38 35.61
N ARG A 22 -24.82 -4.66 35.29
CA ARG A 22 -23.71 -5.45 35.86
C ARG A 22 -22.39 -5.02 35.22
N ALA A 23 -21.77 -3.99 35.78
CA ALA A 23 -20.52 -3.42 35.27
C ALA A 23 -19.35 -3.62 36.24
N GLN A 24 -18.15 -3.82 35.70
CA GLN A 24 -16.92 -3.91 36.48
C GLN A 24 -15.76 -3.15 35.84
N ALA A 25 -15.00 -2.44 36.67
CA ALA A 25 -13.78 -1.77 36.25
C ALA A 25 -12.62 -2.76 36.12
N MET A 26 -11.84 -2.59 35.05
CA MET A 26 -10.70 -3.43 34.70
C MET A 26 -9.39 -2.79 35.13
N HIS A 27 -8.65 -3.53 35.96
CA HIS A 27 -7.28 -3.21 36.33
C HIS A 27 -6.33 -4.16 35.62
N SER A 28 -5.14 -3.70 35.27
CA SER A 28 -4.10 -4.51 34.62
C SER A 28 -3.68 -5.76 35.42
N LYS A 29 -4.02 -5.82 36.72
CA LYS A 29 -3.76 -6.97 37.61
C LYS A 29 -5.00 -7.84 37.89
N ASN A 30 -6.19 -7.46 37.43
CA ASN A 30 -7.45 -8.12 37.80
C ASN A 30 -8.04 -8.91 36.62
N ILE A 31 -7.51 -10.12 36.39
CA ILE A 31 -7.97 -11.03 35.31
C ILE A 31 -9.41 -11.53 35.57
N LYS A 32 -9.84 -11.59 36.84
CA LYS A 32 -11.15 -12.12 37.25
C LYS A 32 -12.33 -11.40 36.60
N ALA A 33 -12.22 -10.10 36.34
CA ALA A 33 -13.27 -9.36 35.66
C ALA A 33 -13.46 -9.84 34.20
N ILE A 34 -12.40 -10.25 33.51
CA ILE A 34 -12.52 -10.85 32.16
C ILE A 34 -13.20 -12.21 32.26
N GLU A 35 -12.83 -13.03 33.23
CA GLU A 35 -13.44 -14.35 33.45
C GLU A 35 -14.95 -14.22 33.74
N ALA A 36 -15.33 -13.28 34.62
CA ALA A 36 -16.73 -12.97 34.91
C ALA A 36 -17.50 -12.46 33.68
N PHE A 37 -16.84 -11.68 32.81
CA PHE A 37 -17.44 -11.21 31.55
C PHE A 37 -17.65 -12.36 30.56
N ILE A 38 -16.67 -13.26 30.43
CA ILE A 38 -16.77 -14.46 29.60
C ILE A 38 -17.89 -15.38 30.12
N ALA A 39 -18.02 -15.52 31.44
CA ALA A 39 -19.05 -16.33 32.07
C ALA A 39 -20.46 -15.70 31.99
N GLY A 40 -20.59 -14.45 31.54
CA GLY A 40 -21.86 -13.72 31.49
C GLY A 40 -22.36 -13.25 32.86
N GLU A 41 -21.51 -13.24 33.88
CA GLU A 41 -21.79 -12.71 35.22
C GLU A 41 -21.85 -11.19 35.22
N ILE A 42 -21.08 -10.55 34.33
CA ILE A 42 -21.08 -9.10 34.09
C ILE A 42 -21.37 -8.78 32.62
N ASP A 43 -22.08 -7.69 32.40
CA ASP A 43 -22.51 -7.23 31.07
C ASP A 43 -21.56 -6.18 30.47
N VAL A 44 -20.84 -5.44 31.32
CA VAL A 44 -20.01 -4.31 30.88
C VAL A 44 -18.65 -4.30 31.58
N LEU A 45 -17.59 -4.31 30.78
CA LEU A 45 -16.23 -4.02 31.23
C LEU A 45 -15.91 -2.54 31.01
N VAL A 46 -15.46 -1.87 32.06
CA VAL A 46 -15.05 -0.46 32.01
C VAL A 46 -13.55 -0.36 32.25
N GLY A 47 -12.83 0.45 31.49
CA GLY A 47 -11.41 0.66 31.77
C GLY A 47 -10.79 1.76 30.93
N VAL A 48 -9.48 1.92 31.11
CA VAL A 48 -8.71 2.99 30.49
C VAL A 48 -8.28 2.59 29.08
N ALA A 49 -8.69 3.40 28.10
CA ALA A 49 -8.30 3.24 26.70
C ALA A 49 -6.81 3.53 26.51
N THR A 50 -5.98 2.50 26.66
CA THR A 50 -4.53 2.53 26.41
C THR A 50 -4.21 1.56 25.28
N TYR A 51 -3.36 1.94 24.32
CA TYR A 51 -3.06 1.10 23.15
C TYR A 51 -2.60 -0.33 23.49
N TYR A 52 -1.79 -0.48 24.55
CA TYR A 52 -1.32 -1.78 25.05
C TYR A 52 -2.17 -2.34 26.20
N GLY A 53 -3.25 -1.66 26.57
CA GLY A 53 -4.15 -2.08 27.63
C GLY A 53 -4.89 -3.37 27.27
N VAL A 54 -5.24 -4.13 28.31
CA VAL A 54 -5.92 -5.43 28.14
C VAL A 54 -7.24 -5.28 27.39
N LEU A 55 -8.07 -4.29 27.74
CA LEU A 55 -9.34 -4.03 27.03
C LEU A 55 -9.17 -3.67 25.56
N VAL A 56 -8.06 -3.02 25.20
CA VAL A 56 -7.83 -2.51 23.85
C VAL A 56 -7.15 -3.56 22.97
N ARG A 57 -6.18 -4.31 23.53
CA ARG A 57 -5.36 -5.27 22.77
C ARG A 57 -5.45 -6.71 23.26
N GLY A 58 -5.65 -6.92 24.55
CA GLY A 58 -5.49 -8.20 25.23
C GLY A 58 -6.73 -9.09 25.27
N ILE A 59 -7.90 -8.60 24.86
CA ILE A 59 -9.14 -9.40 24.82
C ILE A 59 -9.49 -9.73 23.37
N ASP A 60 -9.81 -11.00 23.13
CA ASP A 60 -10.30 -11.50 21.84
C ASP A 60 -11.50 -12.43 22.03
N LEU A 61 -12.69 -11.84 22.06
CA LEU A 61 -13.97 -12.51 22.29
C LEU A 61 -14.97 -12.08 21.22
N PRO A 62 -14.79 -12.48 19.95
CA PRO A 62 -15.60 -12.00 18.83
C PRO A 62 -17.08 -12.36 18.95
N GLU A 63 -17.44 -13.47 19.59
CA GLU A 63 -18.81 -13.90 19.86
C GLU A 63 -19.49 -13.11 20.99
N THR A 64 -18.71 -12.47 21.87
CA THR A 64 -19.23 -11.80 23.07
C THR A 64 -19.24 -10.28 22.91
N ILE A 65 -18.15 -9.71 22.39
CA ILE A 65 -17.96 -8.26 22.31
C ILE A 65 -18.74 -7.70 21.12
N ARG A 66 -19.79 -6.95 21.43
CA ARG A 66 -20.68 -6.31 20.45
C ARG A 66 -20.42 -4.82 20.28
N TYR A 67 -20.10 -4.15 21.39
CA TYR A 67 -20.11 -2.71 21.50
C TYR A 67 -18.81 -2.18 22.10
N ALA A 68 -18.38 -1.01 21.64
CA ALA A 68 -17.30 -0.23 22.25
C ALA A 68 -17.80 1.19 22.51
N ILE A 69 -17.91 1.58 23.78
CA ILE A 69 -18.38 2.91 24.18
C ILE A 69 -17.20 3.69 24.76
N PHE A 70 -16.86 4.80 24.09
CA PHE A 70 -15.83 5.71 24.53
C PHE A 70 -16.46 6.86 25.31
N VAL A 71 -16.25 6.87 26.62
CA VAL A 71 -16.68 7.98 27.51
C VAL A 71 -15.65 9.12 27.43
N GLY A 72 -15.73 9.91 26.36
CA GLY A 72 -14.75 10.92 25.98
C GLY A 72 -13.78 10.42 24.92
N ILE A 73 -13.23 11.34 24.14
CA ILE A 73 -12.37 11.03 23.00
C ILE A 73 -11.02 10.48 23.46
N PRO A 74 -10.56 9.31 22.93
CA PRO A 74 -9.20 8.83 23.17
C PRO A 74 -8.17 9.88 22.77
N ARG A 75 -7.30 10.25 23.70
CA ARG A 75 -6.35 11.35 23.52
C ARG A 75 -5.09 11.17 24.34
N HIS A 76 -4.04 11.83 23.88
CA HIS A 76 -2.83 12.13 24.65
C HIS A 76 -2.94 13.52 25.24
N LYS A 77 -2.48 13.66 26.48
CA LYS A 77 -2.34 14.94 27.18
C LYS A 77 -0.85 15.20 27.36
N ILE A 78 -0.35 16.30 26.82
CA ILE A 78 1.07 16.63 26.80
C ILE A 78 1.26 18.04 27.36
N ALA A 79 2.18 18.22 28.30
CA ALA A 79 2.51 19.53 28.84
C ALA A 79 3.25 20.38 27.78
N LEU A 80 2.79 21.59 27.50
CA LEU A 80 3.41 22.47 26.48
C LEU A 80 4.80 22.97 26.86
N ARG A 81 5.09 23.05 28.17
CA ARG A 81 6.45 23.37 28.66
C ARG A 81 7.46 22.23 28.46
N LEU A 82 7.01 21.06 27.98
CA LEU A 82 7.83 19.87 27.71
C LEU A 82 8.64 19.38 28.92
N LYS A 83 8.13 19.58 30.14
CA LYS A 83 8.67 18.95 31.34
C LYS A 83 8.42 17.43 31.23
N GLU A 84 9.46 16.62 31.41
CA GLU A 84 9.38 15.14 31.37
C GLU A 84 8.78 14.55 30.07
N VAL A 85 9.07 15.19 28.93
CA VAL A 85 8.53 14.79 27.63
C VAL A 85 9.16 13.49 27.12
N LYS A 86 8.36 12.61 26.50
CA LYS A 86 8.86 11.41 25.81
C LYS A 86 9.11 11.69 24.34
N ALA A 87 9.95 10.87 23.70
CA ALA A 87 10.24 11.02 22.28
C ALA A 87 8.99 10.94 21.39
N GLN A 88 8.02 10.12 21.78
CA GLN A 88 6.74 10.02 21.08
C GLN A 88 5.94 11.34 21.13
N ASP A 89 6.05 12.10 22.21
CA ASP A 89 5.32 13.36 22.36
C ASP A 89 5.90 14.44 21.46
N VAL A 90 7.22 14.52 21.34
CA VAL A 90 7.91 15.36 20.35
C VAL A 90 7.39 15.04 18.93
N LEU A 91 7.32 13.75 18.58
CA LEU A 91 6.84 13.31 17.27
C LEU A 91 5.35 13.62 17.02
N ARG A 92 4.53 13.63 18.07
CA ARG A 92 3.10 14.02 18.00
C ARG A 92 2.93 15.52 17.83
N LEU A 93 3.78 16.32 18.48
CA LEU A 93 3.69 17.77 18.49
C LEU A 93 4.24 18.42 17.22
N LEU A 94 5.31 17.88 16.61
CA LEU A 94 5.94 18.49 15.42
C LEU A 94 4.95 18.79 14.28
N PRO A 95 4.04 17.88 13.87
CA PRO A 95 3.05 18.20 12.83
C PRO A 95 2.07 19.30 13.23
N ILE A 96 1.65 19.34 14.49
CA ILE A 96 0.69 20.34 14.98
C ILE A 96 1.34 21.71 15.03
N ILE A 97 2.59 21.78 15.51
CA ILE A 97 3.35 23.03 15.58
C ILE A 97 3.66 23.56 14.18
N ARG A 98 4.03 22.67 13.24
CA ARG A 98 4.18 23.04 11.83
C ARG A 98 2.93 23.73 11.27
N ASP A 99 1.74 23.27 11.66
CA ASP A 99 0.47 23.79 11.12
C ASP A 99 0.14 25.21 11.61
N VAL A 100 0.70 25.63 12.76
CA VAL A 100 0.50 26.98 13.34
C VAL A 100 1.67 27.94 13.11
N VAL A 101 2.83 27.45 12.68
CA VAL A 101 4.00 28.27 12.36
C VAL A 101 3.77 29.03 11.05
N LYS A 102 3.91 30.37 11.10
CA LYS A 102 3.74 31.26 9.94
C LYS A 102 5.00 31.42 9.09
N ASP A 103 6.18 31.11 9.63
CA ASP A 103 7.45 31.19 8.93
C ASP A 103 7.62 29.97 8.00
N ASP A 104 7.64 30.21 6.70
CA ASP A 104 7.72 29.16 5.67
C ASP A 104 9.05 28.38 5.70
N GLU A 105 10.17 29.04 6.03
CA GLU A 105 11.47 28.37 6.11
C GLU A 105 11.50 27.43 7.31
N LEU A 106 11.04 27.90 8.47
CA LEU A 106 10.92 27.09 9.66
C LEU A 106 9.93 25.94 9.48
N ARG A 107 8.80 26.20 8.81
CA ARG A 107 7.80 25.18 8.47
C ARG A 107 8.40 24.06 7.62
N ARG A 108 9.13 24.40 6.54
CA ARG A 108 9.83 23.43 5.68
C ARG A 108 10.90 22.66 6.46
N LYS A 109 11.59 23.31 7.39
CA LYS A 109 12.58 22.66 8.25
C LYS A 109 11.93 21.60 9.15
N ILE A 110 10.80 21.93 9.79
CA ILE A 110 10.01 21.00 10.61
C ILE A 110 9.50 19.83 9.76
N GLU A 111 8.99 20.07 8.55
CA GLU A 111 8.58 19.01 7.61
C GLU A 111 9.73 18.05 7.28
N GLY A 112 10.93 18.58 7.06
CA GLY A 112 12.14 17.79 6.87
C GLY A 112 12.42 16.86 8.06
N TYR A 113 12.32 17.37 9.29
CA TYR A 113 12.49 16.54 10.49
C TYR A 113 11.40 15.47 10.60
N ILE A 114 10.12 15.80 10.38
CA ILE A 114 9.02 14.83 10.40
C ILE A 114 9.29 13.68 9.41
N ALA A 115 9.68 14.00 8.17
CA ALA A 115 9.95 13.01 7.13
C ALA A 115 11.17 12.12 7.46
N ARG A 116 12.21 12.68 8.10
CA ARG A 116 13.40 11.93 8.52
C ARG A 116 13.09 11.03 9.73
N MET A 117 12.38 11.54 10.73
CA MET A 117 11.97 10.78 11.91
C MET A 117 11.05 9.61 11.55
N ARG A 118 10.05 9.82 10.67
CA ARG A 118 9.21 8.74 10.14
C ARG A 118 10.04 7.62 9.49
N ARG A 119 11.08 7.97 8.73
CA ARG A 119 11.98 6.99 8.10
C ARG A 119 12.83 6.25 9.13
N LEU A 120 13.36 6.95 10.14
CA LEU A 120 14.16 6.38 11.22
C LEU A 120 13.37 5.33 12.00
N ILE A 121 12.17 5.69 12.45
CA ILE A 121 11.30 4.83 13.27
C ILE A 121 10.84 3.60 12.47
N ARG A 122 10.47 3.79 11.20
CA ARG A 122 10.04 2.67 10.33
C ARG A 122 11.12 1.61 10.14
N ARG A 123 12.40 1.97 10.16
CA ARG A 123 13.51 1.03 9.93
C ARG A 123 13.93 0.27 11.18
N ALA A 124 13.88 0.93 12.34
CA ALA A 124 14.52 0.42 13.56
C ALA A 124 13.55 0.17 14.72
N GLY A 125 12.25 0.42 14.53
CA GLY A 125 11.19 0.06 15.45
C GLY A 125 11.30 0.73 16.83
N GLY A 126 10.85 0.00 17.87
CA GLY A 126 10.79 0.51 19.25
C GLY A 126 12.15 0.81 19.87
N TYR A 127 13.22 0.13 19.45
CA TYR A 127 14.58 0.35 19.97
C TYR A 127 15.08 1.78 19.72
N VAL A 128 14.71 2.40 18.59
CA VAL A 128 15.03 3.81 18.35
C VAL A 128 14.30 4.72 19.32
N ILE A 129 13.00 4.49 19.57
CA ILE A 129 12.22 5.32 20.48
C ILE A 129 12.83 5.31 21.88
N GLU A 130 13.27 4.15 22.35
CA GLU A 130 13.89 4.03 23.67
C GLU A 130 15.21 4.79 23.75
N ARG A 131 16.07 4.67 22.73
CA ARG A 131 17.30 5.48 22.66
C ARG A 131 17.03 6.98 22.65
N LEU A 132 15.98 7.43 21.95
CA LEU A 132 15.60 8.85 21.94
C LEU A 132 15.10 9.31 23.32
N ASN A 133 14.41 8.45 24.08
CA ASN A 133 14.02 8.75 25.46
C ASN A 133 15.25 8.86 26.39
N GLN A 134 16.24 7.97 26.24
CA GLN A 134 17.52 8.05 26.97
C GLN A 134 18.29 9.34 26.65
N ILE A 135 18.16 9.85 25.42
CA ILE A 135 18.76 11.12 25.02
C ILE A 135 18.02 12.30 25.67
N LEU A 136 16.68 12.28 25.71
CA LEU A 136 15.88 13.35 26.33
C LEU A 136 16.07 13.42 27.86
N SER A 137 16.23 12.28 28.51
CA SER A 137 16.50 12.18 29.96
C SER A 137 17.94 12.54 30.33
N GLY A 138 18.85 12.63 29.36
CA GLY A 138 20.27 12.92 29.58
C GLY A 138 21.14 11.70 29.91
N GLU A 139 20.56 10.50 29.96
CA GLU A 139 21.28 9.23 30.17
C GLU A 139 22.27 8.92 29.03
N ARG A 140 21.98 9.43 27.82
CA ARG A 140 22.78 9.18 26.62
C ARG A 140 22.99 10.45 25.80
N LYS A 141 24.15 10.55 25.14
CA LYS A 141 24.41 11.59 24.13
C LYS A 141 23.98 11.11 22.73
N ALA A 142 23.50 12.04 21.90
CA ALA A 142 23.20 11.75 20.49
C ALA A 142 24.49 11.52 19.69
N GLU A 143 24.62 10.34 19.08
CA GLU A 143 25.81 9.94 18.34
C GLU A 143 25.54 9.94 16.84
N THR A 144 24.41 9.36 16.46
CA THR A 144 24.03 9.22 15.05
C THR A 144 23.46 10.53 14.50
N ARG A 145 23.51 10.67 13.17
CA ARG A 145 22.88 11.81 12.49
C ARG A 145 21.38 11.93 12.81
N GLY A 146 20.66 10.81 12.87
CA GLY A 146 19.23 10.83 13.17
C GLY A 146 18.92 11.28 14.60
N GLU A 147 19.74 10.87 15.58
CA GLU A 147 19.60 11.31 16.97
C GLU A 147 19.92 12.81 17.12
N LYS A 148 20.94 13.33 16.42
CA LYS A 148 21.27 14.76 16.42
C LYS A 148 20.15 15.60 15.81
N GLU A 149 19.62 15.17 14.66
CA GLU A 149 18.47 15.81 14.02
C GLU A 149 17.21 15.77 14.91
N PHE A 150 17.03 14.72 15.72
CA PHE A 150 15.94 14.65 16.69
C PHE A 150 16.10 15.70 17.81
N ILE A 151 17.31 15.87 18.35
CA ILE A 151 17.59 16.91 19.35
C ILE A 151 17.31 18.31 18.76
N GLU A 152 17.74 18.57 17.53
CA GLU A 152 17.46 19.84 16.86
C GLU A 152 15.95 20.10 16.75
N ALA A 153 15.17 19.09 16.34
CA ALA A 153 13.72 19.18 16.25
C ALA A 153 13.08 19.42 17.63
N TYR A 154 13.58 18.75 18.68
CA TYR A 154 13.14 18.96 20.06
C TYR A 154 13.44 20.37 20.57
N ASN A 155 14.61 20.93 20.28
CA ASN A 155 14.98 22.28 20.70
C ASN A 155 14.11 23.34 20.01
N ILE A 156 13.86 23.19 18.70
CA ILE A 156 12.92 24.06 17.96
C ILE A 156 11.53 23.98 18.59
N LEU A 157 11.07 22.76 18.89
CA LEU A 157 9.77 22.56 19.53
C LEU A 157 9.70 23.28 20.88
N LYS A 158 10.73 23.14 21.72
CA LYS A 158 10.84 23.78 23.04
C LYS A 158 10.83 25.31 22.95
N GLU A 159 11.48 25.88 21.95
CA GLU A 159 11.46 27.33 21.72
C GLU A 159 10.05 27.79 21.32
N LEU A 160 9.44 27.10 20.35
CA LEU A 160 8.13 27.46 19.81
C LEU A 160 7.00 27.29 20.83
N THR A 161 7.02 26.26 21.67
CA THR A 161 5.95 26.04 22.67
C THR A 161 5.98 27.04 23.82
N ASN A 162 7.05 27.84 23.95
CA ASN A 162 7.12 28.96 24.92
C ASN A 162 6.68 30.31 24.33
N ARG A 163 6.47 30.38 23.01
CA ARG A 163 6.07 31.61 22.33
C ARG A 163 4.56 31.84 22.46
N LYS A 164 4.18 33.04 22.91
CA LYS A 164 2.77 33.41 23.10
C LYS A 164 1.96 33.35 21.80
N ASP A 165 2.53 33.81 20.68
CA ASP A 165 1.86 33.77 19.37
C ASP A 165 1.57 32.35 18.90
N ILE A 166 2.43 31.39 19.24
CA ILE A 166 2.22 29.97 18.94
C ILE A 166 1.14 29.38 19.86
N ILE A 167 1.16 29.67 21.16
CA ILE A 167 0.15 29.19 22.11
C ILE A 167 -1.25 29.70 21.70
N ASP A 168 -1.37 30.98 21.33
CA ASP A 168 -2.63 31.56 20.89
C ASP A 168 -3.10 30.90 19.58
N ALA A 169 -2.21 30.68 18.62
CA ALA A 169 -2.55 29.94 17.40
C ALA A 169 -2.95 28.47 17.65
N LEU A 170 -2.36 27.80 18.65
CA LEU A 170 -2.75 26.45 19.06
C LEU A 170 -4.14 26.40 19.69
N LYS A 171 -4.54 27.43 20.44
CA LYS A 171 -5.90 27.52 21.00
C LYS A 171 -6.96 27.58 19.90
N ASP A 172 -6.65 28.22 18.78
CA ASP A 172 -7.55 28.33 17.62
C ASP A 172 -7.46 27.12 16.66
N HIS A 173 -6.56 26.18 16.90
CA HIS A 173 -6.38 25.02 16.03
C HIS A 173 -7.65 24.15 15.98
N PRO A 174 -8.09 23.69 14.79
CA PRO A 174 -9.36 23.00 14.64
C PRO A 174 -9.39 21.55 15.14
N GLU A 175 -8.23 20.94 15.38
CA GLU A 175 -8.09 19.49 15.63
C GLU A 175 -7.44 19.12 16.97
N VAL A 176 -7.07 20.12 17.78
CA VAL A 176 -6.46 19.93 19.10
C VAL A 176 -7.07 20.92 20.07
N SER A 177 -6.93 20.64 21.35
CA SER A 177 -7.44 21.53 22.41
C SER A 177 -6.35 21.85 23.40
N ILE A 178 -6.34 23.10 23.88
CA ILE A 178 -5.46 23.53 24.96
C ILE A 178 -6.30 23.66 26.22
N ILE A 179 -5.83 23.05 27.31
CA ILE A 179 -6.42 23.16 28.65
C ILE A 179 -5.38 23.67 29.63
N GLU A 180 -5.85 24.26 30.72
CA GLU A 180 -5.01 24.70 31.83
C GLU A 180 -5.41 23.92 33.08
N GLU A 181 -4.43 23.31 33.74
CA GLU A 181 -4.63 22.60 35.00
C GLU A 181 -3.46 22.92 35.93
N GLU A 182 -3.76 23.29 37.18
CA GLU A 182 -2.76 23.62 38.20
C GLU A 182 -1.73 24.68 37.74
N GLY A 183 -2.14 25.62 36.86
CA GLY A 183 -1.29 26.67 36.31
C GLY A 183 -0.33 26.22 35.20
N GLU A 184 -0.48 24.99 34.70
CA GLU A 184 0.28 24.45 33.57
C GLU A 184 -0.63 24.23 32.36
N LEU A 185 -0.12 24.57 31.17
CA LEU A 185 -0.85 24.40 29.91
C LEU A 185 -0.57 23.02 29.30
N TYR A 186 -1.64 22.34 28.93
CA TYR A 186 -1.59 21.04 28.26
C TYR A 186 -2.26 21.12 26.90
N ILE A 187 -1.71 20.39 25.94
CA ILE A 187 -2.34 20.12 24.66
C ILE A 187 -2.92 18.70 24.64
N LEU A 188 -4.17 18.61 24.22
CA LEU A 188 -4.91 17.39 24.00
C LEU A 188 -4.85 17.02 22.52
N ILE A 189 -4.38 15.81 22.22
CA ILE A 189 -4.20 15.32 20.85
C ILE A 189 -4.95 14.00 20.68
N PRO A 190 -5.84 13.85 19.68
CA PRO A 190 -6.57 12.60 19.47
C PRO A 190 -5.68 11.39 19.19
N ASP A 191 -6.02 10.25 19.80
CA ASP A 191 -5.32 8.97 19.71
C ASP A 191 -6.09 7.98 18.80
N ALA A 192 -5.92 8.17 17.49
CA ALA A 192 -6.52 7.32 16.46
C ALA A 192 -6.10 5.82 16.57
N PRO A 193 -4.83 5.46 16.82
CA PRO A 193 -4.44 4.06 17.02
C PRO A 193 -5.20 3.36 18.13
N THR A 194 -5.36 4.02 19.29
CA THR A 194 -6.14 3.45 20.40
C THR A 194 -7.61 3.32 20.05
N TYR A 195 -8.20 4.30 19.36
CA TYR A 195 -9.58 4.20 18.89
C TYR A 195 -9.78 3.00 17.96
N ILE A 196 -8.99 2.86 16.89
CA ILE A 196 -9.08 1.76 15.93
C ILE A 196 -8.96 0.41 16.64
N GLN A 197 -8.00 0.29 17.55
CA GLN A 197 -7.71 -0.98 18.17
C GLN A 197 -8.79 -1.42 19.15
N ALA A 198 -9.39 -0.46 19.87
CA ALA A 198 -10.49 -0.72 20.80
C ALA A 198 -11.82 -0.94 20.05
N SER A 199 -12.15 -0.11 19.06
CA SER A 199 -13.37 -0.28 18.26
C SER A 199 -13.30 -1.56 17.42
N GLY A 200 -12.13 -1.92 16.90
CA GLY A 200 -11.89 -3.18 16.18
C GLY A 200 -12.03 -4.45 17.04
N ARG A 201 -12.25 -4.34 18.36
CA ARG A 201 -12.64 -5.51 19.18
C ARG A 201 -14.08 -5.93 18.92
N THR A 202 -14.90 -5.01 18.41
CA THR A 202 -16.32 -5.24 18.08
C THR A 202 -16.54 -5.81 16.69
N SER A 203 -15.50 -5.92 15.86
CA SER A 203 -15.62 -6.38 14.48
C SER A 203 -14.43 -7.27 14.14
N ARG A 204 -14.71 -8.51 13.74
CA ARG A 204 -13.68 -9.50 13.42
C ARG A 204 -14.01 -10.25 12.14
N LEU A 205 -12.94 -10.70 11.49
CA LEU A 205 -13.04 -11.58 10.35
C LEU A 205 -13.46 -12.97 10.82
N PHE A 206 -14.49 -13.53 10.20
CA PHE A 206 -14.98 -14.88 10.39
C PHE A 206 -15.38 -15.47 9.03
N LEU A 207 -15.83 -16.73 9.00
CA LEU A 207 -16.16 -17.40 7.73
C LEU A 207 -17.24 -16.66 6.93
N GLY A 208 -18.21 -16.01 7.59
CA GLY A 208 -19.24 -15.18 6.94
C GLY A 208 -18.76 -13.80 6.46
N GLY A 209 -17.47 -13.46 6.58
CA GLY A 209 -16.93 -12.16 6.21
C GLY A 209 -16.46 -11.36 7.43
N ILE A 210 -16.73 -10.05 7.45
CA ILE A 210 -16.37 -9.18 8.58
C ILE A 210 -17.62 -8.96 9.41
N SER A 211 -17.56 -9.29 10.71
CA SER A 211 -18.70 -9.10 11.61
C SER A 211 -18.98 -7.63 11.84
N LYS A 212 -20.25 -7.25 11.89
CA LYS A 212 -20.69 -5.93 12.30
C LYS A 212 -20.39 -5.71 13.78
N GLY A 213 -20.08 -4.47 14.09
CA GLY A 213 -19.81 -3.98 15.44
C GLY A 213 -20.21 -2.52 15.53
N LEU A 214 -20.49 -2.05 16.75
CA LEU A 214 -20.91 -0.67 16.98
C LEU A 214 -19.95 0.02 17.96
N SER A 215 -19.38 1.13 17.49
CA SER A 215 -18.52 2.01 18.29
C SER A 215 -19.22 3.33 18.53
N ILE A 216 -19.44 3.69 19.80
CA ILE A 216 -20.08 4.95 20.20
C ILE A 216 -19.04 5.82 20.90
N VAL A 217 -18.98 7.10 20.54
CA VAL A 217 -18.11 8.08 21.22
C VAL A 217 -18.98 9.14 21.86
N LEU A 218 -18.92 9.26 23.18
CA LEU A 218 -19.49 10.39 23.90
C LEU A 218 -18.52 11.57 23.75
N VAL A 219 -18.89 12.51 22.90
CA VAL A 219 -18.04 13.64 22.51
C VAL A 219 -17.99 14.65 23.64
N ASP A 220 -16.82 14.77 24.28
CA ASP A 220 -16.53 15.77 25.29
C ASP A 220 -15.84 17.03 24.73
N ASP A 221 -15.29 16.94 23.51
CA ASP A 221 -14.63 18.05 22.83
C ASP A 221 -14.76 17.92 21.30
N ILE A 222 -15.39 18.91 20.67
CA ILE A 222 -15.65 18.88 19.22
C ILE A 222 -14.38 19.03 18.36
N LYS A 223 -13.35 19.74 18.85
CA LYS A 223 -12.07 19.89 18.12
C LYS A 223 -11.35 18.56 18.08
N LEU A 224 -11.34 17.84 19.20
CA LEU A 224 -10.74 16.51 19.26
C LEU A 224 -11.49 15.50 18.39
N LEU A 225 -12.82 15.62 18.25
CA LEU A 225 -13.60 14.75 17.36
C LEU A 225 -13.17 14.93 15.90
N LYS A 226 -13.10 16.19 15.45
CA LYS A 226 -12.64 16.53 14.09
C LYS A 226 -11.21 16.06 13.85
N GLY A 227 -10.32 16.25 14.82
CA GLY A 227 -8.95 15.76 14.75
C GLY A 227 -8.85 14.23 14.70
N LEU A 228 -9.69 13.53 15.45
CA LEU A 228 -9.78 12.07 15.41
C LEU A 228 -10.26 11.60 14.03
N GLU A 229 -11.37 12.14 13.54
CA GLU A 229 -11.96 11.79 12.25
C GLU A 229 -10.96 12.01 11.10
N ARG A 230 -10.28 13.16 11.06
CA ARG A 230 -9.26 13.43 10.03
C ARG A 230 -8.12 12.43 10.08
N ARG A 231 -7.63 12.07 11.26
CA ARG A 231 -6.56 11.07 11.43
C ARG A 231 -7.02 9.68 10.98
N LEU A 232 -8.28 9.33 11.25
CA LEU A 232 -8.86 8.05 10.83
C LEU A 232 -9.05 7.99 9.32
N LYS A 233 -9.49 9.07 8.66
CA LYS A 233 -9.59 9.18 7.19
C LYS A 233 -8.27 8.94 6.45
N TRP A 234 -7.12 9.23 7.08
CA TRP A 234 -5.80 8.90 6.52
C TRP A 234 -5.46 7.40 6.57
N ILE A 235 -6.11 6.64 7.46
CA ILE A 235 -5.84 5.23 7.70
C ILE A 235 -6.90 4.35 7.01
N MET A 236 -8.16 4.78 7.09
CA MET A 236 -9.33 4.09 6.58
C MET A 236 -10.06 5.05 5.64
N GLU A 237 -10.11 4.67 4.37
CA GLU A 237 -10.88 5.38 3.35
C GLU A 237 -12.37 5.41 3.73
N ASP A 238 -13.06 6.51 3.44
CA ASP A 238 -14.49 6.72 3.73
C ASP A 238 -14.92 6.67 5.21
N PHE A 239 -13.98 6.76 6.17
CA PHE A 239 -14.35 6.83 7.59
C PHE A 239 -15.10 8.13 7.91
N SER A 240 -16.22 8.02 8.63
CA SER A 240 -16.96 9.16 9.19
C SER A 240 -17.59 8.79 10.53
N PHE A 241 -17.88 9.82 11.34
CA PHE A 241 -18.78 9.69 12.48
C PHE A 241 -20.17 10.16 12.08
N THR A 242 -21.19 9.42 12.47
CA THR A 242 -22.60 9.76 12.27
C THR A 242 -23.24 10.09 13.61
N HIS A 243 -24.17 11.05 13.64
CA HIS A 243 -24.90 11.35 14.87
C HIS A 243 -25.81 10.18 15.23
N LEU A 244 -25.87 9.80 16.51
CA LEU A 244 -26.58 8.59 16.93
C LEU A 244 -28.08 8.62 16.56
N SER A 245 -28.70 9.80 16.51
CA SER A 245 -30.11 9.95 16.12
C SER A 245 -30.40 9.67 14.64
N GLU A 246 -29.37 9.62 13.79
CA GLU A 246 -29.49 9.32 12.36
C GLU A 246 -29.30 7.81 12.08
N VAL A 247 -29.00 7.03 13.12
CA VAL A 247 -28.74 5.60 13.03
C VAL A 247 -29.94 4.83 13.56
N ASP A 248 -30.44 3.88 12.76
CA ASP A 248 -31.38 2.87 13.23
C ASP A 248 -30.65 1.87 14.14
N ILE A 249 -30.65 2.16 15.44
CA ILE A 249 -29.93 1.38 16.44
C ILE A 249 -30.48 -0.05 16.53
N ASP A 250 -31.80 -0.22 16.45
CA ASP A 250 -32.43 -1.52 16.61
C ASP A 250 -32.05 -2.45 15.45
N SER A 251 -32.06 -1.94 14.22
CA SER A 251 -31.58 -2.67 13.04
C SER A 251 -30.10 -3.05 13.18
N VAL A 252 -29.24 -2.10 13.60
CA VAL A 252 -27.81 -2.35 13.81
C VAL A 252 -27.56 -3.41 14.88
N ILE A 253 -28.29 -3.37 15.99
CA ILE A 253 -28.19 -4.38 17.06
C ILE A 253 -28.60 -5.76 16.53
N GLY A 254 -29.70 -5.84 15.76
CA GLY A 254 -30.16 -7.09 15.15
C GLY A 254 -29.10 -7.74 14.25
N GLU A 255 -28.45 -6.96 13.39
CA GLU A 255 -27.35 -7.45 12.55
C GLU A 255 -26.13 -7.90 13.38
N ILE A 256 -25.78 -7.15 14.43
CA ILE A 256 -24.67 -7.53 15.31
C ILE A 256 -24.97 -8.85 16.02
N ASP A 257 -26.16 -9.01 16.57
CA ASP A 257 -26.57 -10.22 17.28
C ASP A 257 -26.61 -11.43 16.36
N HIS A 258 -27.11 -11.25 15.15
CA HIS A 258 -27.07 -12.26 14.10
C HIS A 258 -25.63 -12.73 13.82
N ASP A 259 -24.70 -11.80 13.59
CA ASP A 259 -23.29 -12.14 13.38
C ASP A 259 -22.67 -12.86 14.59
N ARG A 260 -23.03 -12.47 15.83
CA ARG A 260 -22.54 -13.16 17.04
C ARG A 260 -23.05 -14.58 17.14
N GLU A 261 -24.30 -14.82 16.76
CA GLU A 261 -24.87 -16.16 16.72
C GLU A 261 -24.14 -17.04 15.70
N LEU A 262 -23.88 -16.51 14.50
CA LEU A 262 -23.12 -17.20 13.46
C LEU A 262 -21.70 -17.55 13.93
N ILE A 263 -20.99 -16.59 14.53
CA ILE A 263 -19.64 -16.81 15.06
C ILE A 263 -19.67 -17.86 16.18
N SER A 264 -20.66 -17.80 17.06
CA SER A 264 -20.82 -18.76 18.17
C SER A 264 -21.02 -20.18 17.65
N LYS A 265 -21.93 -20.38 16.69
CA LYS A 265 -22.17 -21.68 16.02
C LYS A 265 -20.89 -22.21 15.36
N LEU A 266 -20.18 -21.36 14.61
CA LEU A 266 -18.92 -21.73 13.96
C LEU A 266 -17.84 -22.15 14.96
N ARG A 267 -17.71 -21.44 16.10
CA ARG A 267 -16.77 -21.82 17.16
C ARG A 267 -17.15 -23.13 17.86
N ALA A 268 -18.43 -23.46 17.89
CA ALA A 268 -18.93 -24.76 18.34
C ALA A 268 -18.72 -25.89 17.30
N GLY A 269 -18.20 -25.57 16.11
CA GLY A 269 -17.99 -26.52 15.01
C GLY A 269 -19.22 -26.73 14.13
N GLU A 270 -20.29 -25.97 14.33
CA GLU A 270 -21.49 -26.00 13.51
C GLU A 270 -21.37 -25.00 12.37
N VAL A 271 -21.59 -25.42 11.13
CA VAL A 271 -21.65 -24.51 9.98
C VAL A 271 -23.12 -24.14 9.73
N PRO A 272 -23.54 -22.88 10.03
CA PRO A 272 -24.91 -22.41 9.81
C PRO A 272 -25.30 -22.51 8.35
N GLU A 273 -26.56 -22.84 8.04
CA GLU A 273 -27.04 -23.01 6.66
C GLU A 273 -26.83 -21.77 5.79
N GLU A 274 -26.96 -20.58 6.36
CA GLU A 274 -26.76 -19.30 5.67
C GLU A 274 -25.32 -19.09 5.19
N ILE A 275 -24.35 -19.72 5.86
CA ILE A 275 -22.92 -19.71 5.49
C ILE A 275 -22.62 -20.85 4.50
N ARG A 276 -23.49 -21.85 4.37
CA ARG A 276 -23.30 -22.98 3.44
C ARG A 276 -23.52 -22.53 2.00
N VAL A 277 -22.43 -22.20 1.30
CA VAL A 277 -22.46 -21.84 -0.13
C VAL A 277 -21.67 -22.85 -0.96
N GLY A 278 -22.36 -23.67 -1.77
CA GLY A 278 -21.72 -24.57 -2.74
C GLY A 278 -22.44 -25.92 -2.91
N LYS A 279 -22.08 -26.69 -3.96
CA LYS A 279 -22.73 -27.97 -4.35
C LYS A 279 -22.71 -29.07 -3.27
N LYS A 280 -21.97 -28.90 -2.17
CA LYS A 280 -21.82 -29.86 -1.05
C LYS A 280 -22.19 -29.28 0.33
N GLY A 281 -22.76 -28.08 0.41
CA GLY A 281 -23.14 -27.48 1.69
C GLY A 281 -21.96 -27.02 2.56
N LEU A 282 -20.77 -26.85 1.99
CA LEU A 282 -19.60 -26.22 2.62
C LEU A 282 -19.31 -24.92 1.88
N MET A 283 -19.03 -23.84 2.60
CA MET A 283 -18.60 -22.56 2.03
C MET A 283 -17.31 -22.75 1.23
N GLU A 284 -17.33 -22.35 -0.04
CA GLU A 284 -16.15 -22.38 -0.91
C GLU A 284 -15.25 -21.19 -0.54
N LEU A 285 -14.24 -21.43 0.30
CA LEU A 285 -13.13 -20.50 0.48
C LEU A 285 -12.49 -20.30 -0.89
N LYS A 286 -12.71 -19.14 -1.51
CA LYS A 286 -12.15 -18.86 -2.83
C LYS A 286 -10.75 -18.30 -2.67
N THR A 287 -9.82 -18.89 -3.38
CA THR A 287 -8.45 -18.41 -3.51
C THR A 287 -8.29 -17.77 -4.88
N ALA A 288 -7.72 -16.56 -4.91
CA ALA A 288 -7.53 -15.84 -6.16
C ALA A 288 -6.13 -15.24 -6.26
N LEU A 289 -5.56 -15.28 -7.46
CA LEU A 289 -4.31 -14.60 -7.79
C LEU A 289 -4.58 -13.32 -8.58
N LEU A 290 -4.31 -12.17 -7.99
CA LEU A 290 -4.27 -10.88 -8.66
C LEU A 290 -2.86 -10.58 -9.18
N VAL A 291 -2.70 -10.54 -10.50
CA VAL A 291 -1.45 -10.15 -11.17
C VAL A 291 -1.56 -8.72 -11.67
N VAL A 292 -0.70 -7.84 -11.19
CA VAL A 292 -0.60 -6.43 -11.67
C VAL A 292 0.71 -6.19 -12.43
N GLU A 293 0.88 -5.04 -13.07
CA GLU A 293 2.07 -4.76 -13.87
C GLU A 293 3.32 -4.47 -13.01
N SER A 294 3.17 -3.74 -11.90
CA SER A 294 4.31 -3.20 -11.15
C SER A 294 4.40 -3.69 -9.70
N PRO A 295 5.62 -3.96 -9.17
CA PRO A 295 5.81 -4.41 -7.78
C PRO A 295 5.32 -3.40 -6.73
N ASN A 296 5.37 -2.10 -7.05
CA ASN A 296 4.86 -1.06 -6.16
C ASN A 296 3.34 -1.12 -6.05
N LYS A 297 2.64 -1.32 -7.18
CA LYS A 297 1.18 -1.47 -7.18
C LYS A 297 0.77 -2.72 -6.38
N ALA A 298 1.42 -3.86 -6.60
CA ALA A 298 1.15 -5.09 -5.84
C ALA A 298 1.30 -4.88 -4.32
N ARG A 299 2.40 -4.25 -3.89
CA ARG A 299 2.64 -3.97 -2.46
C ARG A 299 1.64 -2.98 -1.88
N THR A 300 1.25 -1.96 -2.63
CA THR A 300 0.28 -0.96 -2.19
C THR A 300 -1.09 -1.59 -2.01
N ILE A 301 -1.57 -2.37 -2.99
CA ILE A 301 -2.85 -3.09 -2.92
C ILE A 301 -2.87 -4.02 -1.70
N ALA A 302 -1.82 -4.83 -1.53
CA ALA A 302 -1.75 -5.74 -0.38
C ALA A 302 -1.83 -5.02 0.97
N ARG A 303 -1.32 -3.78 1.06
CA ARG A 303 -1.37 -2.98 2.29
C ARG A 303 -2.74 -2.41 2.61
N PHE A 304 -3.64 -2.26 1.63
CA PHE A 304 -5.01 -1.83 1.89
C PHE A 304 -5.79 -2.83 2.76
N PHE A 305 -5.36 -4.10 2.74
CA PHE A 305 -5.98 -5.20 3.48
C PHE A 305 -5.16 -5.60 4.72
N GLY A 306 -4.21 -4.76 5.14
CA GLY A 306 -3.43 -4.96 6.37
C GLY A 306 -1.96 -5.26 6.10
N ARG A 307 -1.32 -6.02 7.01
CA ARG A 307 0.07 -6.46 6.84
C ARG A 307 0.06 -7.81 6.12
N PRO A 308 0.45 -7.89 4.83
CA PRO A 308 0.40 -9.14 4.09
C PRO A 308 1.46 -10.14 4.58
N SER A 309 1.13 -11.43 4.47
CA SER A 309 2.13 -12.49 4.43
C SER A 309 2.85 -12.41 3.08
N THR A 310 4.15 -12.73 3.03
CA THR A 310 4.92 -12.66 1.78
C THR A 310 5.57 -14.00 1.51
N ARG A 311 5.30 -14.56 0.33
CA ARG A 311 5.98 -15.75 -0.22
C ARG A 311 6.89 -15.33 -1.36
N GLU A 312 7.99 -16.04 -1.53
CA GLU A 312 8.96 -15.77 -2.61
C GLU A 312 9.04 -16.97 -3.54
N TYR A 313 8.81 -16.72 -4.83
CA TYR A 313 8.94 -17.70 -5.92
C TYR A 313 10.09 -17.23 -6.81
N GLY A 314 11.31 -17.68 -6.49
CA GLY A 314 12.53 -17.14 -7.08
C GLY A 314 12.69 -15.64 -6.80
N ARG A 315 12.55 -14.80 -7.83
CA ARG A 315 12.59 -13.32 -7.71
C ARG A 315 11.22 -12.68 -7.58
N LEU A 316 10.15 -13.45 -7.79
CA LEU A 316 8.78 -12.98 -7.70
C LEU A 316 8.33 -12.97 -6.24
N LYS A 317 7.70 -11.87 -5.82
CA LYS A 317 7.09 -11.77 -4.48
C LYS A 317 5.58 -11.87 -4.61
N VAL A 318 4.98 -12.74 -3.80
CA VAL A 318 3.53 -12.92 -3.72
C VAL A 318 3.09 -12.48 -2.33
N TYR A 319 2.22 -11.49 -2.29
CA TYR A 319 1.64 -10.97 -1.06
C TYR A 319 0.28 -11.62 -0.83
N GLU A 320 0.09 -12.26 0.31
CA GLU A 320 -1.14 -12.93 0.66
C GLU A 320 -1.91 -12.09 1.69
N VAL A 321 -3.19 -11.85 1.39
CA VAL A 321 -4.13 -11.12 2.26
C VAL A 321 -5.45 -11.87 2.32
N ASN A 322 -6.09 -11.85 3.48
CA ASN A 322 -7.37 -12.52 3.70
C ASN A 322 -8.50 -11.47 3.79
N LEU A 323 -9.55 -11.68 3.00
CA LEU A 323 -10.74 -10.81 2.95
C LEU A 323 -11.97 -11.48 3.58
N GLY A 324 -11.80 -12.62 4.27
CA GLY A 324 -12.85 -13.41 4.89
C GLY A 324 -12.97 -14.77 4.22
N ASN A 325 -14.02 -14.94 3.41
CA ASN A 325 -14.20 -16.12 2.56
C ASN A 325 -13.35 -16.09 1.27
N TYR A 326 -12.50 -15.08 1.10
CA TYR A 326 -11.73 -14.83 -0.11
C TYR A 326 -10.26 -14.56 0.25
N THR A 327 -9.36 -15.43 -0.17
CA THR A 327 -7.92 -15.28 0.03
C THR A 327 -7.30 -14.75 -1.26
N LEU A 328 -6.74 -13.54 -1.19
CA LEU A 328 -6.18 -12.86 -2.34
C LEU A 328 -4.64 -12.90 -2.28
N LEU A 329 -4.06 -13.56 -3.26
CA LEU A 329 -2.64 -13.55 -3.55
C LEU A 329 -2.38 -12.43 -4.56
N ILE A 330 -1.42 -11.56 -4.30
CA ILE A 330 -1.14 -10.39 -5.13
C ILE A 330 0.32 -10.43 -5.56
N THR A 331 0.56 -10.39 -6.86
CA THR A 331 1.92 -10.35 -7.41
C THR A 331 2.02 -9.39 -8.59
N ALA A 332 3.24 -9.19 -9.10
CA ALA A 332 3.49 -8.29 -10.22
C ALA A 332 4.28 -8.98 -11.32
N SER A 333 3.87 -8.82 -12.58
CA SER A 333 4.61 -9.31 -13.76
C SER A 333 5.96 -8.61 -13.93
N GLY A 334 6.08 -7.36 -13.44
CA GLY A 334 7.28 -6.53 -13.63
C GLY A 334 7.28 -5.75 -14.94
N GLY A 335 6.12 -5.61 -15.60
CA GLY A 335 5.93 -4.93 -16.88
C GLY A 335 5.60 -5.90 -18.02
N HIS A 336 6.06 -5.57 -19.23
CA HIS A 336 5.96 -6.44 -20.40
C HIS A 336 6.76 -7.72 -20.21
N ILE A 337 6.13 -8.83 -20.58
CA ILE A 337 6.76 -10.16 -20.58
C ILE A 337 7.38 -10.43 -21.95
N TYR A 338 6.67 -10.07 -23.02
CA TYR A 338 7.04 -10.30 -24.39
C TYR A 338 7.21 -8.99 -25.15
N ASP A 339 8.10 -8.99 -26.14
CA ASP A 339 8.20 -7.93 -27.14
C ASP A 339 8.49 -8.54 -28.52
N LEU A 340 8.24 -7.77 -29.58
CA LEU A 340 8.52 -8.19 -30.94
C LEU A 340 10.00 -8.52 -31.08
N ILE A 341 10.29 -9.70 -31.60
CA ILE A 341 11.65 -10.19 -31.82
C ILE A 341 12.45 -9.18 -32.64
N GLN A 342 13.73 -9.04 -32.33
CA GLN A 342 14.65 -8.21 -33.13
C GLN A 342 14.86 -8.84 -34.51
N ASP A 343 15.22 -7.99 -35.49
CA ASP A 343 15.43 -8.37 -36.89
C ASP A 343 16.75 -9.15 -37.09
N LEU A 344 16.79 -10.33 -36.48
CA LEU A 344 17.87 -11.29 -36.62
C LEU A 344 17.30 -12.57 -37.24
N PRO A 345 18.09 -13.28 -38.09
CA PRO A 345 17.64 -14.52 -38.70
C PRO A 345 17.34 -15.53 -37.59
N PHE A 346 16.07 -15.88 -37.43
CA PHE A 346 15.65 -16.99 -36.59
C PHE A 346 15.37 -18.19 -37.50
N PRO A 347 16.02 -19.36 -37.27
CA PRO A 347 15.86 -20.52 -38.15
C PRO A 347 14.38 -20.87 -38.35
N GLY A 348 13.94 -20.91 -39.62
CA GLY A 348 12.58 -21.31 -40.00
C GLY A 348 11.52 -20.21 -39.93
N ILE A 349 11.85 -18.97 -39.55
CA ILE A 349 10.88 -17.86 -39.49
C ILE A 349 11.39 -16.69 -40.34
N ASN A 350 10.76 -16.48 -41.50
CA ASN A 350 10.95 -15.26 -42.29
C ASN A 350 10.04 -14.17 -41.74
N HIS A 351 10.62 -13.03 -41.37
CA HIS A 351 9.90 -11.88 -40.84
C HIS A 351 10.55 -10.57 -41.28
N ILE A 352 9.77 -9.50 -41.23
CA ILE A 352 10.23 -8.14 -41.48
C ILE A 352 10.11 -7.39 -40.16
N TYR A 353 11.24 -7.10 -39.51
CA TYR A 353 11.31 -6.40 -38.22
C TYR A 353 10.44 -7.02 -37.11
N GLY A 354 10.27 -8.35 -37.12
CA GLY A 354 9.49 -9.10 -36.14
C GLY A 354 8.07 -9.47 -36.58
N VAL A 355 7.67 -9.19 -37.83
CA VAL A 355 6.35 -9.55 -38.36
C VAL A 355 6.48 -10.47 -39.57
N SER A 356 5.94 -11.68 -39.47
CA SER A 356 5.90 -12.65 -40.57
C SER A 356 4.71 -12.41 -41.49
N LEU A 357 4.93 -12.57 -42.79
CA LEU A 357 3.89 -12.52 -43.80
C LEU A 357 3.57 -13.94 -44.26
N VAL A 358 2.34 -14.38 -44.04
CA VAL A 358 1.88 -15.70 -44.44
C VAL A 358 0.72 -15.55 -45.42
N SER A 359 0.84 -16.16 -46.59
CA SER A 359 -0.24 -16.25 -47.56
C SER A 359 -1.01 -17.55 -47.32
N ASP A 360 -2.31 -17.44 -47.03
CA ASP A 360 -3.17 -18.60 -46.85
C ASP A 360 -4.25 -18.67 -47.94
N LYS A 361 -4.45 -19.87 -48.49
CA LYS A 361 -5.39 -20.13 -49.58
C LYS A 361 -6.82 -19.95 -49.04
N GLY A 362 -7.44 -18.83 -49.40
CA GLY A 362 -8.85 -18.51 -49.06
C GLY A 362 -9.03 -17.38 -48.04
N VAL A 363 -7.98 -16.97 -47.33
CA VAL A 363 -8.03 -15.87 -46.33
C VAL A 363 -7.22 -14.65 -46.78
N GLY A 364 -6.28 -14.82 -47.72
CA GLY A 364 -5.42 -13.75 -48.21
C GLY A 364 -4.13 -13.61 -47.40
N LEU A 365 -3.51 -12.42 -47.47
CA LEU A 365 -2.26 -12.12 -46.77
C LEU A 365 -2.50 -11.88 -45.28
N ARG A 366 -1.80 -12.60 -44.40
CA ARG A 366 -1.86 -12.44 -42.95
C ARG A 366 -0.52 -11.93 -42.39
N PHE A 367 -0.61 -10.97 -41.48
CA PHE A 367 0.53 -10.45 -40.71
C PHE A 367 0.54 -11.14 -39.34
N ILE A 368 1.63 -11.84 -39.04
CA ILE A 368 1.79 -12.62 -37.81
C ILE A 368 2.95 -12.02 -37.03
N PRO A 369 2.69 -11.25 -35.96
CA PRO A 369 3.74 -10.69 -35.13
C PRO A 369 4.40 -11.80 -34.29
N VAL A 370 5.73 -11.83 -34.27
CA VAL A 370 6.53 -12.85 -33.59
C VAL A 370 7.14 -12.24 -32.33
N TYR A 371 6.83 -12.85 -31.19
CA TYR A 371 7.21 -12.37 -29.87
C TYR A 371 8.22 -13.32 -29.20
N THR A 372 9.14 -12.76 -28.41
CA THR A 372 10.07 -13.47 -27.52
C THR A 372 10.07 -12.81 -26.14
N THR A 373 10.57 -13.50 -25.12
CA THR A 373 10.68 -12.96 -23.78
C THR A 373 11.61 -11.75 -23.71
N LEU A 374 11.20 -10.76 -22.93
CA LEU A 374 12.00 -9.57 -22.69
C LEU A 374 13.14 -9.90 -21.71
N LYS A 375 14.36 -9.55 -22.12
CA LYS A 375 15.58 -9.76 -21.36
C LYS A 375 16.14 -8.41 -20.93
N ARG A 376 16.65 -8.32 -19.70
CA ARG A 376 17.25 -7.10 -19.13
C ARG A 376 18.63 -7.39 -18.57
N CYS A 377 19.63 -6.66 -19.05
CA CYS A 377 20.96 -6.68 -18.46
C CYS A 377 20.95 -6.01 -17.09
N LEU A 378 21.39 -6.72 -16.05
CA LEU A 378 21.40 -6.20 -14.69
C LEU A 378 22.58 -5.26 -14.43
N ASP A 379 23.64 -5.31 -15.25
CA ASP A 379 24.81 -4.45 -15.10
C ASP A 379 24.65 -3.08 -15.79
N LYS A 380 23.92 -3.03 -16.90
CA LYS A 380 23.76 -1.81 -17.73
C LYS A 380 22.32 -1.35 -17.93
N GLY A 381 21.34 -2.16 -17.54
CA GLY A 381 19.91 -1.87 -17.70
C GLY A 381 19.37 -2.01 -19.12
N HIS A 382 20.20 -2.39 -20.10
CA HIS A 382 19.79 -2.57 -21.50
C HIS A 382 18.72 -3.67 -21.62
N GLN A 383 17.63 -3.38 -22.32
CA GLN A 383 16.53 -4.30 -22.60
C GLN A 383 16.57 -4.76 -24.05
N PHE A 384 16.35 -6.06 -24.28
CA PHE A 384 16.39 -6.66 -25.60
C PHE A 384 15.46 -7.89 -25.69
N ALA A 385 15.03 -8.18 -26.91
CA ALA A 385 14.11 -9.26 -27.24
C ALA A 385 14.77 -10.14 -28.31
N LEU A 386 15.68 -11.00 -27.84
CA LEU A 386 16.54 -11.85 -28.64
C LEU A 386 16.36 -13.31 -28.19
N GLU A 387 16.21 -14.21 -29.14
CA GLU A 387 16.37 -15.65 -28.91
C GLU A 387 17.77 -16.10 -29.32
N VAL A 388 18.33 -17.02 -28.55
CA VAL A 388 19.60 -17.69 -28.87
C VAL A 388 19.34 -19.18 -29.10
N PRO A 389 20.14 -19.86 -29.93
CA PRO A 389 20.03 -21.31 -30.11
C PRO A 389 20.13 -22.06 -28.78
N GLU A 390 19.49 -23.23 -28.73
CA GLU A 390 19.51 -24.08 -27.54
C GLU A 390 20.96 -24.47 -27.17
N GLY A 391 21.33 -24.27 -25.90
CA GLY A 391 22.68 -24.51 -25.39
C GLY A 391 23.62 -23.30 -25.44
N GLU A 392 23.23 -22.19 -26.09
CA GLU A 392 24.02 -20.95 -26.08
C GLU A 392 23.72 -20.05 -24.88
N VAL A 393 24.75 -19.31 -24.44
CA VAL A 393 24.62 -18.38 -23.31
C VAL A 393 24.14 -17.01 -23.81
N ILE A 394 23.01 -16.55 -23.27
CA ILE A 394 22.50 -15.21 -23.54
C ILE A 394 23.50 -14.16 -23.03
N ARG A 395 23.91 -13.27 -23.93
CA ARG A 395 24.78 -12.12 -23.61
C ARG A 395 24.10 -10.82 -23.98
N CYS A 396 24.32 -9.79 -23.16
CA CYS A 396 23.83 -8.44 -23.43
C CYS A 396 24.44 -7.92 -24.75
N PRO A 397 23.63 -7.54 -25.77
CA PRO A 397 24.14 -7.01 -27.03
C PRO A 397 24.96 -5.73 -26.87
N SER A 398 24.70 -4.96 -25.81
CA SER A 398 25.37 -3.69 -25.56
C SER A 398 26.71 -3.81 -24.81
N CYS A 399 26.89 -4.81 -23.96
CA CYS A 399 28.08 -4.90 -23.09
C CYS A 399 28.69 -6.30 -22.92
N GLY A 400 28.11 -7.33 -23.55
CA GLY A 400 28.61 -8.71 -23.48
C GLY A 400 28.38 -9.44 -22.15
N SER A 401 27.79 -8.77 -21.15
CA SER A 401 27.50 -9.37 -19.84
C SER A 401 26.52 -10.54 -19.94
N THR A 402 26.77 -11.58 -19.14
CA THR A 402 25.89 -12.74 -18.94
C THR A 402 24.93 -12.56 -17.76
N ASN A 403 25.03 -11.45 -17.01
CA ASN A 403 24.15 -11.14 -15.89
C ASN A 403 22.80 -10.60 -16.38
N ILE A 404 21.99 -11.52 -16.93
CA ILE A 404 20.73 -11.23 -17.60
C ILE A 404 19.56 -11.72 -16.76
N TYR A 405 18.53 -10.87 -16.63
CA TYR A 405 17.22 -11.28 -16.16
C TYR A 405 16.31 -11.52 -17.34
N ASP A 406 15.75 -12.73 -17.43
CA ASP A 406 14.75 -13.10 -18.43
C ASP A 406 13.35 -13.08 -17.79
N ALA A 407 12.39 -12.45 -18.46
CA ALA A 407 10.99 -12.40 -18.04
C ALA A 407 10.33 -13.79 -17.95
N VAL A 408 10.87 -14.82 -18.62
CA VAL A 408 10.36 -16.21 -18.52
C VAL A 408 10.32 -16.70 -17.07
N ASN A 409 11.30 -16.31 -16.24
CA ASN A 409 11.34 -16.69 -14.82
C ASN A 409 10.13 -16.16 -14.06
N ALA A 410 9.63 -14.96 -14.40
CA ALA A 410 8.42 -14.43 -13.80
C ALA A 410 7.18 -15.17 -14.28
N VAL A 411 7.14 -15.57 -15.56
CA VAL A 411 6.04 -16.38 -16.12
C VAL A 411 5.94 -17.72 -15.42
N GLU A 412 7.06 -18.42 -15.24
CA GLU A 412 7.12 -19.70 -14.54
C GLU A 412 6.64 -19.56 -13.10
N ALA A 413 7.15 -18.56 -12.37
CA ALA A 413 6.70 -18.29 -11.01
C ALA A 413 5.21 -17.95 -10.93
N VAL A 414 4.65 -17.21 -11.89
CA VAL A 414 3.21 -16.94 -11.95
C VAL A 414 2.42 -18.21 -12.27
N ARG A 415 2.93 -19.11 -13.12
CA ARG A 415 2.30 -20.40 -13.44
C ARG A 415 2.26 -21.33 -12.23
N ASP A 416 3.34 -21.37 -11.44
CA ASP A 416 3.38 -22.16 -10.20
C ASP A 416 2.27 -21.70 -9.24
N VAL A 417 2.15 -20.38 -9.03
CA VAL A 417 1.12 -19.80 -8.15
C VAL A 417 -0.29 -19.96 -8.75
N ALA A 418 -0.42 -19.92 -10.07
CA ALA A 418 -1.69 -20.10 -10.79
C ALA A 418 -2.32 -21.48 -10.54
N MET A 419 -1.50 -22.51 -10.29
CA MET A 419 -1.96 -23.86 -9.96
C MET A 419 -2.45 -24.01 -8.52
N GLU A 420 -2.11 -23.06 -7.63
CA GLU A 420 -2.47 -23.07 -6.21
C GLU A 420 -3.82 -22.39 -5.92
N VAL A 421 -4.41 -21.68 -6.89
CA VAL A 421 -5.59 -20.83 -6.69
C VAL A 421 -6.79 -21.26 -7.54
N ASP A 422 -8.00 -20.94 -7.08
CA ASP A 422 -9.24 -21.25 -7.78
C ASP A 422 -9.48 -20.34 -9.00
N GLU A 423 -9.08 -19.07 -8.91
CA GLU A 423 -9.21 -18.10 -10.00
C GLU A 423 -8.05 -17.11 -10.11
N ILE A 424 -7.93 -16.49 -11.27
CA ILE A 424 -6.83 -15.57 -11.57
C ILE A 424 -7.42 -14.30 -12.18
N LEU A 425 -7.00 -13.17 -11.63
CA LEU A 425 -7.44 -11.85 -11.98
C LEU A 425 -6.24 -11.06 -12.49
N VAL A 426 -6.31 -10.55 -13.71
CA VAL A 426 -5.25 -9.72 -14.29
C VAL A 426 -5.66 -8.26 -14.19
N GLY A 427 -4.93 -7.51 -13.37
CA GLY A 427 -5.21 -6.13 -12.97
C GLY A 427 -4.17 -5.14 -13.48
N THR A 428 -3.87 -5.16 -14.77
CA THR A 428 -2.99 -4.18 -15.44
C THR A 428 -3.70 -2.85 -15.67
N ASP A 429 -2.95 -1.82 -16.04
CA ASP A 429 -3.50 -0.47 -16.30
C ASP A 429 -4.64 -0.48 -17.35
N PRO A 430 -5.65 0.39 -17.20
CA PRO A 430 -6.84 0.45 -18.06
C PRO A 430 -6.55 1.17 -19.39
N ASP A 431 -5.49 0.79 -20.09
CA ASP A 431 -5.11 1.32 -21.40
C ASP A 431 -4.77 0.20 -22.39
N THR A 432 -4.46 0.57 -23.63
CA THR A 432 -4.10 -0.41 -24.68
C THR A 432 -2.85 -1.21 -24.34
N GLU A 433 -1.89 -0.61 -23.62
CA GLU A 433 -0.63 -1.28 -23.25
C GLU A 433 -0.87 -2.32 -22.14
N GLY A 434 -1.60 -1.93 -21.10
CA GLY A 434 -2.04 -2.81 -20.03
C GLY A 434 -2.93 -3.93 -20.54
N GLU A 435 -3.80 -3.68 -21.52
CA GLU A 435 -4.61 -4.74 -22.13
C GLU A 435 -3.75 -5.75 -22.92
N LYS A 436 -2.69 -5.30 -23.61
CA LYS A 436 -1.72 -6.23 -24.22
C LYS A 436 -0.97 -7.05 -23.18
N ILE A 437 -0.48 -6.43 -22.10
CA ILE A 437 0.19 -7.16 -21.01
C ILE A 437 -0.75 -8.20 -20.41
N ALA A 438 -2.03 -7.84 -20.23
CA ALA A 438 -3.03 -8.77 -19.74
C ALA A 438 -3.28 -9.92 -20.70
N PHE A 439 -3.40 -9.64 -22.00
CA PHE A 439 -3.53 -10.66 -23.02
C PHE A 439 -2.38 -11.67 -23.00
N ASP A 440 -1.13 -11.19 -22.89
CA ASP A 440 0.04 -12.08 -22.79
C ASP A 440 0.00 -12.96 -21.56
N LEU A 441 -0.25 -12.36 -20.39
CA LEU A 441 -0.38 -13.07 -19.12
C LEU A 441 -1.46 -14.15 -19.19
N ILE A 442 -2.65 -13.80 -19.70
CA ILE A 442 -3.76 -14.73 -19.82
C ILE A 442 -3.36 -15.91 -20.71
N ASN A 443 -2.77 -15.67 -21.89
CA ASN A 443 -2.37 -16.75 -22.78
C ASN A 443 -1.34 -17.71 -22.16
N VAL A 444 -0.40 -17.21 -21.35
CA VAL A 444 0.60 -18.06 -20.70
C VAL A 444 0.08 -18.80 -19.46
N ILE A 445 -1.01 -18.32 -18.86
CA ILE A 445 -1.62 -18.86 -17.64
C ILE A 445 -2.77 -19.83 -17.95
N LEU A 446 -3.56 -19.57 -19.00
CA LEU A 446 -4.75 -20.35 -19.38
C LEU A 446 -4.54 -21.88 -19.42
N PRO A 447 -3.36 -22.41 -19.86
CA PRO A 447 -3.11 -23.85 -19.81
C PRO A 447 -3.06 -24.45 -18.40
N TYR A 448 -2.74 -23.64 -17.39
CA TYR A 448 -2.54 -24.04 -15.99
C TYR A 448 -3.79 -23.80 -15.14
N ASN A 449 -4.55 -22.76 -15.46
CA ASN A 449 -5.82 -22.46 -14.81
C ASN A 449 -6.80 -21.90 -15.84
N LYS A 450 -8.00 -22.48 -15.92
CA LYS A 450 -9.03 -22.06 -16.89
C LYS A 450 -9.85 -20.86 -16.41
N SER A 451 -9.82 -20.57 -15.11
CA SER A 451 -10.52 -19.45 -14.50
C SER A 451 -9.62 -18.22 -14.48
N VAL A 452 -9.47 -17.58 -15.64
CA VAL A 452 -8.67 -16.36 -15.78
C VAL A 452 -9.54 -15.24 -16.31
N LYS A 453 -9.53 -14.09 -15.61
CA LYS A 453 -10.32 -12.91 -15.95
C LYS A 453 -9.50 -11.63 -15.87
N ARG A 454 -10.00 -10.57 -16.50
CA ARG A 454 -9.45 -9.21 -16.47
C ARG A 454 -10.23 -8.39 -15.45
N VAL A 455 -9.54 -7.65 -14.59
CA VAL A 455 -10.15 -6.71 -13.63
C VAL A 455 -9.61 -5.32 -13.87
N GLU A 456 -10.48 -4.32 -13.90
CA GLU A 456 -10.13 -2.95 -14.28
C GLU A 456 -10.38 -1.98 -13.15
N PHE A 457 -9.39 -1.13 -12.85
CA PHE A 457 -9.50 -0.07 -11.87
C PHE A 457 -8.71 1.15 -12.33
N HIS A 458 -9.34 2.32 -12.23
CA HIS A 458 -8.76 3.60 -12.66
C HIS A 458 -7.94 4.28 -11.56
N GLU A 459 -8.13 3.84 -10.32
CA GLU A 459 -7.44 4.33 -9.14
C GLU A 459 -6.98 3.16 -8.27
N VAL A 460 -5.86 3.31 -7.58
CA VAL A 460 -5.33 2.31 -6.67
C VAL A 460 -5.87 2.62 -5.27
N THR A 461 -7.14 2.27 -5.03
CA THR A 461 -7.86 2.45 -3.74
C THR A 461 -8.47 1.13 -3.28
N ARG A 462 -8.80 0.99 -1.98
CA ARG A 462 -9.36 -0.27 -1.47
C ARG A 462 -10.69 -0.58 -2.14
N ARG A 463 -11.54 0.46 -2.27
CA ARG A 463 -12.86 0.36 -2.88
C ARG A 463 -12.80 -0.02 -4.35
N ALA A 464 -11.93 0.63 -5.13
CA ALA A 464 -11.77 0.30 -6.56
C ALA A 464 -11.30 -1.14 -6.77
N ILE A 465 -10.38 -1.65 -5.95
CA ILE A 465 -9.91 -3.03 -6.04
C ILE A 465 -11.02 -4.03 -5.70
N ILE A 466 -11.78 -3.83 -4.61
CA ILE A 466 -12.91 -4.70 -4.26
C ILE A 466 -13.96 -4.70 -5.38
N ASN A 467 -14.29 -3.53 -5.90
CA ASN A 467 -15.25 -3.41 -7.00
C ASN A 467 -14.76 -4.11 -8.27
N ALA A 468 -13.47 -4.00 -8.60
CA ALA A 468 -12.87 -4.65 -9.75
C ALA A 468 -12.86 -6.18 -9.62
N ILE A 469 -12.56 -6.71 -8.43
CA ILE A 469 -12.61 -8.15 -8.13
C ILE A 469 -14.05 -8.69 -8.28
N ASN A 470 -15.05 -7.92 -7.84
CA ASN A 470 -16.46 -8.32 -7.92
C ASN A 470 -17.06 -8.18 -9.32
N ASN A 471 -16.43 -7.41 -10.22
CA ASN A 471 -16.91 -7.17 -11.58
C ASN A 471 -15.83 -7.52 -12.63
N PRO A 472 -15.37 -8.79 -12.69
CA PRO A 472 -14.39 -9.21 -13.68
C PRO A 472 -14.99 -9.21 -15.09
N ARG A 473 -14.18 -8.90 -16.09
CA ARG A 473 -14.54 -8.96 -17.51
C ARG A 473 -13.58 -9.88 -18.28
N ASP A 474 -13.94 -10.17 -19.52
CA ASP A 474 -13.02 -10.80 -20.47
C ASP A 474 -12.08 -9.75 -21.09
N ILE A 475 -11.01 -10.25 -21.73
CA ILE A 475 -10.04 -9.40 -22.43
C ILE A 475 -10.71 -8.70 -23.62
N ASN A 476 -10.43 -7.41 -23.79
CA ASN A 476 -10.89 -6.64 -24.93
C ASN A 476 -9.90 -6.79 -26.08
N ILE A 477 -10.25 -7.66 -27.02
CA ILE A 477 -9.41 -7.98 -28.18
C ILE A 477 -9.18 -6.77 -29.10
N ASP A 478 -10.09 -5.80 -29.14
CA ASP A 478 -9.91 -4.63 -30.01
C ASP A 478 -8.86 -3.66 -29.47
N LEU A 479 -8.76 -3.51 -28.14
CA LEU A 479 -7.65 -2.78 -27.51
C LEU A 479 -6.30 -3.48 -27.73
N VAL A 480 -6.28 -4.82 -27.67
CA VAL A 480 -5.08 -5.61 -27.99
C VAL A 480 -4.67 -5.37 -29.45
N LYS A 481 -5.61 -5.48 -30.40
CA LYS A 481 -5.33 -5.20 -31.83
C LYS A 481 -4.83 -3.77 -32.04
N ALA A 482 -5.41 -2.78 -31.37
CA ALA A 482 -4.95 -1.39 -31.44
C ALA A 482 -3.50 -1.26 -30.96
N GLN A 483 -3.14 -1.92 -29.85
CA GLN A 483 -1.76 -1.96 -29.37
C GLN A 483 -0.81 -2.64 -30.36
N LEU A 484 -1.23 -3.77 -30.95
CA LEU A 484 -0.44 -4.50 -31.94
C LEU A 484 -0.14 -3.63 -33.15
N VAL A 485 -1.17 -2.97 -33.71
CA VAL A 485 -1.02 -2.08 -34.87
C VAL A 485 -0.04 -0.95 -34.55
N ARG A 486 -0.24 -0.25 -33.43
CA ARG A 486 0.67 0.81 -32.99
C ARG A 486 2.10 0.32 -32.85
N ARG A 487 2.31 -0.84 -32.21
CA ARG A 487 3.64 -1.41 -31.98
C ARG A 487 4.34 -1.79 -33.27
N ILE A 488 3.59 -2.34 -34.24
CA ILE A 488 4.11 -2.70 -35.57
C ILE A 488 4.43 -1.46 -36.39
N GLU A 489 3.56 -0.45 -36.37
CA GLU A 489 3.78 0.83 -37.04
C GLU A 489 5.07 1.51 -36.52
N ASP A 490 5.18 1.67 -35.21
CA ASP A 490 6.38 2.23 -34.56
C ASP A 490 7.64 1.45 -34.95
N ARG A 491 7.53 0.12 -35.06
CA ARG A 491 8.63 -0.77 -35.44
C ARG A 491 9.02 -0.59 -36.90
N TRP A 492 8.07 -0.69 -37.84
CA TRP A 492 8.35 -0.61 -39.27
C TRP A 492 8.80 0.78 -39.70
N ILE A 493 8.07 1.82 -39.29
CA ILE A 493 8.41 3.21 -39.62
C ILE A 493 9.70 3.59 -38.90
N GLY A 494 9.83 3.28 -37.61
CA GLY A 494 11.00 3.62 -36.82
C GLY A 494 12.29 3.03 -37.40
N PHE A 495 12.31 1.74 -37.72
CA PHE A 495 13.50 1.10 -38.29
C PHE A 495 13.79 1.56 -39.72
N SER A 496 12.76 1.72 -40.56
CA SER A 496 12.94 2.18 -41.94
C SER A 496 13.48 3.61 -42.00
N LEU A 497 12.92 4.54 -41.21
CA LEU A 497 13.39 5.91 -41.12
C LEU A 497 14.75 6.00 -40.44
N SER A 498 15.00 5.21 -39.39
CA SER A 498 16.32 5.16 -38.75
C SER A 498 17.40 4.75 -39.73
N LYS A 499 17.13 3.77 -40.60
CA LYS A 499 18.06 3.36 -41.65
C LYS A 499 18.35 4.53 -42.61
N GLN A 500 17.31 5.22 -43.09
CA GLN A 500 17.48 6.40 -43.96
C GLN A 500 18.27 7.53 -43.28
N LEU A 501 18.02 7.78 -42.00
CA LEU A 501 18.79 8.75 -41.22
C LEU A 501 20.26 8.37 -41.11
N GLN A 502 20.58 7.07 -40.96
CA GLN A 502 21.95 6.57 -40.85
C GLN A 502 22.67 6.53 -42.20
N THR A 503 22.00 6.12 -43.29
CA THR A 503 22.63 5.95 -44.59
C THR A 503 22.72 7.26 -45.38
N GLU A 504 21.72 8.14 -45.29
CA GLU A 504 21.68 9.37 -46.10
C GLU A 504 22.06 10.60 -45.27
N PHE A 505 21.29 10.89 -44.22
CA PHE A 505 21.39 12.15 -43.49
C PHE A 505 22.64 12.22 -42.62
N TRP A 506 23.02 11.13 -41.96
CA TRP A 506 24.23 11.06 -41.16
C TRP A 506 25.47 11.19 -42.03
N GLN A 507 25.49 10.54 -43.19
CA GLN A 507 26.58 10.72 -44.16
C GLN A 507 26.66 12.17 -44.65
N GLN A 508 25.53 12.81 -44.97
CA GLN A 508 25.50 14.21 -45.37
C GLN A 508 25.97 15.15 -44.25
N PHE A 509 25.52 14.91 -43.02
CA PHE A 509 25.95 15.65 -41.83
C PHE A 509 27.46 15.53 -41.63
N CYS A 510 28.01 14.31 -41.72
CA CYS A 510 29.44 14.08 -41.58
C CYS A 510 30.26 14.70 -42.72
N ARG A 511 29.76 14.68 -43.97
CA ARG A 511 30.38 15.38 -45.10
C ARG A 511 30.46 16.89 -44.88
N ASN A 512 29.44 17.48 -44.26
CA ASN A 512 29.34 18.92 -44.02
C ASN A 512 29.81 19.34 -42.61
N LEU A 513 30.37 18.42 -41.82
CA LEU A 513 30.61 18.62 -40.39
C LEU A 513 31.49 19.85 -40.11
N GLU A 514 32.58 20.03 -40.86
CA GLU A 514 33.49 21.16 -40.63
C GLU A 514 32.84 22.52 -40.95
N GLU A 515 31.95 22.57 -41.94
CA GLU A 515 31.19 23.79 -42.26
C GLU A 515 30.17 24.11 -41.17
N ILE A 516 29.46 23.09 -40.66
CA ILE A 516 28.48 23.22 -39.58
C ILE A 516 29.17 23.67 -38.27
N LEU A 517 30.30 23.06 -37.91
CA LEU A 517 31.07 23.45 -36.73
C LEU A 517 31.54 24.91 -36.80
N LYS A 518 31.92 25.36 -38.00
CA LYS A 518 32.33 26.75 -38.26
C LYS A 518 31.16 27.72 -38.16
N GLN A 519 30.02 27.41 -38.77
CA GLN A 519 28.80 28.24 -38.72
C GLN A 519 28.29 28.44 -37.30
N HIS A 520 28.26 27.37 -36.49
CA HIS A 520 27.74 27.40 -35.12
C HIS A 520 28.78 27.69 -34.03
N ARG A 521 30.02 28.00 -34.41
CA ARG A 521 31.15 28.28 -33.48
C ARG A 521 31.38 27.16 -32.44
N ALA A 522 31.04 25.91 -32.76
CA ALA A 522 31.21 24.78 -31.86
C ALA A 522 32.69 24.34 -31.81
N ARG A 523 33.30 24.36 -30.62
CA ARG A 523 34.73 24.04 -30.41
C ARG A 523 34.93 23.12 -29.21
N GLY A 524 36.14 22.55 -29.09
CA GLY A 524 36.54 21.74 -27.94
C GLY A 524 35.89 20.36 -27.92
N ARG A 525 35.42 19.93 -26.75
CA ARG A 525 34.97 18.55 -26.49
C ARG A 525 33.83 18.10 -27.40
N THR A 526 32.87 18.99 -27.70
CA THR A 526 31.72 18.68 -28.56
C THR A 526 32.15 18.40 -30.01
N ALA A 527 33.07 19.21 -30.55
CA ALA A 527 33.61 19.01 -31.90
C ALA A 527 34.42 17.70 -31.99
N ALA A 528 35.19 17.37 -30.94
CA ALA A 528 35.94 16.12 -30.87
C ALA A 528 35.02 14.89 -30.85
N ILE A 529 33.92 14.94 -30.09
CA ILE A 529 32.92 13.85 -30.04
C ILE A 529 32.25 13.67 -31.41
N LEU A 530 31.82 14.76 -32.07
CA LEU A 530 31.17 14.64 -33.38
C LEU A 530 32.10 14.09 -34.46
N ARG A 531 33.39 14.48 -34.45
CA ARG A 531 34.40 13.91 -35.36
C ARG A 531 34.63 12.43 -35.11
N ASP A 532 34.72 12.01 -33.85
CA ASP A 532 34.88 10.60 -33.46
C ASP A 532 33.64 9.77 -33.84
N LEU A 533 32.43 10.31 -33.65
CA LEU A 533 31.21 9.63 -34.10
C LEU A 533 31.15 9.50 -35.62
N CYS A 534 31.48 10.56 -36.36
CA CYS A 534 31.54 10.48 -37.83
C CYS A 534 32.62 9.51 -38.30
N SER A 535 33.82 9.49 -37.71
CA SER A 535 34.86 8.54 -38.12
C SER A 535 34.50 7.08 -37.84
N ARG A 536 33.76 6.80 -36.75
CA ARG A 536 33.33 5.45 -36.40
C ARG A 536 32.22 4.90 -37.29
N TYR A 537 31.24 5.74 -37.64
CA TYR A 537 29.99 5.26 -38.24
C TYR A 537 29.82 5.59 -39.73
N VAL A 538 30.66 6.44 -40.33
CA VAL A 538 30.56 6.77 -41.77
C VAL A 538 30.90 5.57 -42.68
N SER A 539 31.76 4.65 -42.24
CA SER A 539 32.13 3.44 -43.00
C SER A 539 31.33 2.19 -42.64
N SER A 540 30.41 2.30 -41.67
CA SER A 540 29.70 1.14 -41.08
C SER A 540 28.31 0.89 -41.68
N TYR A 541 27.81 1.79 -42.54
CA TYR A 541 26.44 1.77 -43.07
C TYR A 541 26.40 1.90 -44.59
#